data_AF-A0A510DU63-F1
#
_entry.id   AF-A0A510DU63-F1
#
_cell.length_a   1.000
_cell.length_b   1.000
_cell.length_c   1.000
_cell.angle_alpha   90.00
_cell.angle_beta   90.00
_cell.angle_gamma   90.00
#
_symmetry.space_group_name_H-M   'P 1'
#
loop_
_entity.id
_entity.type
_entity.pdbx_description
1 polymer ?
#
loop_
_entity_poly.entity_id
_entity_poly.type
_entity_poly.pdbx_seq_one_letter_code
_entity_poly.pdbx_strand_id
1 'polypeptide(L)'
;MKRNFFIITNNKKKHYFLSLIILILLDIASLVIRDTIGKENVHLFDIFTYLTLSFAIITIFAPLIMLIFFVKALLLYNRQLSNRTNIVNTNQINSDSIYNSVLIHLKIFFIEASILFTIFMLTSAYRIPSLYTPVGFVIYTILSFLISLLAVALIVSRMPPFKYIKPKDVKLVNVPFKVGGVTFEIPTISRHGFSKTLIIIMENSSQSIKAHELCHAKEHHALINLILQTLNLSITLSTIHFLIIAMFPNLSNITISLPLVAKLVLITIISYFLSISLIRIEESKADAFAFNTVGKKAYEEFLTSVRESFGKDFNSTTELPLSSRITHTSTRYALKTGDPLSSLGYWEIPILLSIFNSVVLSLQIVSLKSLVFLFPLYFSGSLVVDLLLGLIFLPIVKGYYKGTKKGIANFSFLISGMYAILSSIEVIAHSYFYLDAILFLSILTLIFLVIKSFLIDVKTSLKVFLITFIIYGILSVSLLALFLLRYYLGVL
;
A
#
# COMPACT_ATOMS: atom_id res chain seq x y z
N MET A 1 19.21 -22.95 25.56
CA MET A 1 19.42 -22.94 24.09
C MET A 1 18.48 -22.01 23.28
N LYS A 2 17.22 -21.73 23.70
CA LYS A 2 16.29 -20.82 22.97
C LYS A 2 16.69 -19.32 22.94
N ARG A 3 17.46 -18.84 23.92
CA ARG A 3 17.85 -17.41 24.03
C ARG A 3 18.96 -17.00 23.04
N ASN A 4 19.90 -17.91 22.74
CA ASN A 4 21.03 -17.60 21.85
C ASN A 4 20.65 -17.62 20.36
N PHE A 5 19.65 -18.41 19.95
CA PHE A 5 19.22 -18.45 18.55
C PHE A 5 18.45 -17.18 18.13
N PHE A 6 17.71 -16.56 19.07
CA PHE A 6 16.94 -15.34 18.81
C PHE A 6 17.83 -14.08 18.78
N ILE A 7 18.86 -14.03 19.62
CA ILE A 7 19.82 -12.90 19.64
C ILE A 7 20.74 -12.94 18.41
N ILE A 8 21.19 -14.13 17.97
CA ILE A 8 22.02 -14.27 16.76
C ILE A 8 21.23 -13.96 15.48
N THR A 9 19.93 -14.28 15.42
CA THR A 9 19.09 -13.97 14.25
C THR A 9 18.68 -12.50 14.16
N ASN A 10 18.47 -11.80 15.29
CA ASN A 10 18.12 -10.37 15.27
C ASN A 10 19.31 -9.47 14.90
N ASN A 11 20.52 -9.76 15.38
CA ASN A 11 21.71 -9.02 14.98
C ASN A 11 22.05 -9.25 13.49
N LYS A 12 21.98 -10.51 13.01
CA LYS A 12 22.21 -10.80 11.59
C LYS A 12 21.17 -10.14 10.67
N LYS A 13 19.88 -10.13 11.03
CA LYS A 13 18.82 -9.46 10.26
C LYS A 13 18.99 -7.94 10.19
N LYS A 14 19.39 -7.29 11.30
CA LYS A 14 19.76 -5.86 11.29
C LYS A 14 20.94 -5.60 10.36
N HIS A 15 21.95 -6.47 10.36
CA HIS A 15 23.08 -6.34 9.44
C HIS A 15 22.66 -6.51 7.98
N TYR A 16 21.81 -7.47 7.61
CA TYR A 16 21.35 -7.62 6.22
C TYR A 16 20.50 -6.45 5.72
N PHE A 17 19.57 -5.94 6.54
CA PHE A 17 18.77 -4.77 6.18
C PHE A 17 19.62 -3.50 6.09
N LEU A 18 20.56 -3.32 7.02
CA LEU A 18 21.54 -2.24 6.98
C LEU A 18 22.46 -2.37 5.77
N SER A 19 22.91 -3.57 5.41
CA SER A 19 23.72 -3.84 4.21
C SER A 19 22.95 -3.55 2.93
N LEU A 20 21.65 -3.87 2.86
CA LEU A 20 20.80 -3.55 1.72
C LEU A 20 20.62 -2.02 1.58
N ILE A 21 20.38 -1.32 2.69
CA ILE A 21 20.31 0.15 2.69
C ILE A 21 21.64 0.76 2.29
N ILE A 22 22.76 0.25 2.81
CA ILE A 22 24.11 0.70 2.43
C ILE A 22 24.36 0.45 0.94
N LEU A 23 23.93 -0.69 0.39
CA LEU A 23 24.04 -1.00 -1.04
C LEU A 23 23.20 -0.03 -1.89
N ILE A 24 21.97 0.28 -1.48
CA ILE A 24 21.12 1.28 -2.16
C ILE A 24 21.76 2.68 -2.07
N LEU A 25 22.29 3.06 -0.91
CA LEU A 25 22.97 4.35 -0.73
C LEU A 25 24.27 4.44 -1.52
N LEU A 26 25.02 3.33 -1.65
CA LEU A 26 26.21 3.24 -2.49
C LEU A 26 25.86 3.29 -3.98
N ASP A 27 24.74 2.70 -4.39
CA ASP A 27 24.23 2.79 -5.76
C ASP A 27 23.84 4.23 -6.11
N ILE A 28 23.08 4.88 -5.22
CA ILE A 28 22.71 6.31 -5.36
C ILE A 28 23.96 7.20 -5.32
N ALA A 29 24.90 6.98 -4.41
CA ALA A 29 26.12 7.76 -4.32
C ALA A 29 27.01 7.57 -5.56
N SER A 30 27.13 6.34 -6.08
CA SER A 30 27.89 6.06 -7.30
C SER A 30 27.25 6.73 -8.52
N LEU A 31 25.92 6.73 -8.60
CA LEU A 31 25.15 7.45 -9.61
C LEU A 31 25.41 8.96 -9.56
N VAL A 32 25.36 9.55 -8.36
CA VAL A 32 25.63 10.98 -8.15
C VAL A 32 27.07 11.31 -8.53
N ILE A 33 28.05 10.54 -8.07
CA ILE A 33 29.48 10.78 -8.37
C ILE A 33 29.77 10.65 -9.87
N ARG A 34 29.18 9.65 -10.53
CA ARG A 34 29.26 9.50 -12.00
C ARG A 34 28.78 10.77 -12.71
N ASP A 35 27.63 11.29 -12.31
CA ASP A 35 26.97 12.39 -13.01
C ASP A 35 27.48 13.78 -12.61
N THR A 36 28.15 13.92 -11.46
CA THR A 36 28.74 15.19 -11.00
C THR A 36 30.24 15.32 -11.26
N ILE A 37 31.03 14.26 -11.03
CA ILE A 37 32.50 14.28 -11.09
C ILE A 37 33.00 13.43 -12.26
N GLY A 38 32.42 12.24 -12.45
CA GLY A 38 32.84 11.30 -13.49
C GLY A 38 32.61 11.81 -14.91
N LYS A 39 31.62 12.67 -15.12
CA LYS A 39 31.26 13.20 -16.45
C LYS A 39 32.42 13.93 -17.16
N GLU A 40 33.37 14.48 -16.41
CA GLU A 40 34.54 15.19 -16.96
C GLU A 40 35.76 14.27 -17.16
N ASN A 41 35.74 13.04 -16.65
CA ASN A 41 36.84 12.08 -16.77
C ASN A 41 36.33 10.70 -17.21
N VAL A 42 36.60 10.37 -18.47
CA VAL A 42 36.12 9.14 -19.14
C VAL A 42 36.41 7.87 -18.34
N HIS A 43 37.57 7.76 -17.69
CA HIS A 43 37.93 6.57 -16.91
C HIS A 43 37.15 6.47 -15.60
N LEU A 44 36.91 7.59 -14.92
CA LEU A 44 36.05 7.61 -13.72
C LEU A 44 34.60 7.35 -14.09
N PHE A 45 34.14 7.87 -15.22
CA PHE A 45 32.80 7.62 -15.75
C PHE A 45 32.55 6.12 -15.95
N ASP A 46 33.47 5.42 -16.61
CA ASP A 46 33.35 3.98 -16.86
C ASP A 46 33.39 3.18 -15.55
N ILE A 47 34.33 3.49 -14.65
CA ILE A 47 34.45 2.82 -13.34
C ILE A 47 33.15 2.95 -12.53
N PHE A 48 32.61 4.17 -12.40
CA PHE A 48 31.37 4.38 -11.66
C PHE A 48 30.15 3.82 -12.40
N THR A 49 30.17 3.73 -13.72
CA THR A 49 29.12 3.05 -14.51
C THR A 49 29.09 1.56 -14.22
N TYR A 50 30.24 0.88 -14.18
CA TYR A 50 30.31 -0.54 -13.83
C TYR A 50 29.97 -0.81 -12.36
N LEU A 51 30.37 0.08 -11.44
CA LEU A 51 29.99 0.01 -10.02
C LEU A 51 28.48 0.17 -9.84
N THR A 52 27.87 1.16 -10.49
CA THR A 52 26.41 1.39 -10.44
C THR A 52 25.65 0.23 -11.06
N LEU A 53 26.10 -0.31 -12.21
CA LEU A 53 25.49 -1.51 -12.80
C LEU A 53 25.60 -2.73 -11.87
N SER A 54 26.76 -2.92 -11.24
CA SER A 54 26.98 -4.03 -10.30
C SER A 54 26.12 -3.89 -9.05
N PHE A 55 25.99 -2.69 -8.50
CA PHE A 55 25.12 -2.43 -7.36
C PHE A 55 23.64 -2.54 -7.73
N ALA A 56 23.20 -2.07 -8.90
CA ALA A 56 21.84 -2.25 -9.38
C ALA A 56 21.48 -3.74 -9.57
N ILE A 57 22.36 -4.53 -10.18
CA ILE A 57 22.18 -5.99 -10.31
C ILE A 57 22.11 -6.64 -8.93
N ILE A 58 23.02 -6.32 -8.02
CA ILE A 58 23.01 -6.85 -6.64
C ILE A 58 21.72 -6.41 -5.93
N THR A 59 21.23 -5.19 -6.14
CA THR A 59 20.02 -4.66 -5.49
C THR A 59 18.74 -5.29 -6.04
N ILE A 60 18.74 -5.76 -7.30
CA ILE A 60 17.63 -6.51 -7.91
C ILE A 60 17.66 -7.99 -7.49
N PHE A 61 18.84 -8.62 -7.51
CA PHE A 61 18.97 -10.05 -7.22
C PHE A 61 19.08 -10.38 -5.73
N ALA A 62 19.59 -9.48 -4.88
CA ALA A 62 19.70 -9.72 -3.44
C ALA A 62 18.33 -9.87 -2.76
N PRO A 63 17.28 -9.09 -3.06
CA PRO A 63 15.93 -9.34 -2.55
C PRO A 63 15.37 -10.69 -3.01
N LEU A 64 15.61 -11.09 -4.27
CA LEU A 64 15.18 -12.38 -4.81
C LEU A 64 15.89 -13.55 -4.10
N ILE A 65 17.20 -13.44 -3.91
CA ILE A 65 18.02 -14.44 -3.21
C ILE A 65 17.64 -14.48 -1.73
N MET A 66 17.45 -13.33 -1.07
CA MET A 66 16.98 -13.27 0.32
C MET A 66 15.58 -13.87 0.46
N LEU A 67 14.69 -13.64 -0.50
CA LEU A 67 13.37 -14.24 -0.52
C LEU A 67 13.50 -15.76 -0.65
N ILE A 68 14.30 -16.28 -1.58
CA ILE A 68 14.57 -17.73 -1.72
C ILE A 68 15.13 -18.33 -0.42
N PHE A 69 16.11 -17.69 0.21
CA PHE A 69 16.66 -18.13 1.49
C PHE A 69 15.64 -18.05 2.63
N PHE A 70 14.80 -17.01 2.65
CA PHE A 70 13.72 -16.86 3.62
C PHE A 70 12.67 -17.95 3.46
N VAL A 71 12.25 -18.25 2.21
CA VAL A 71 11.36 -19.36 1.88
C VAL A 71 11.97 -20.68 2.33
N LYS A 72 13.23 -20.94 2.00
CA LYS A 72 13.92 -22.17 2.42
C LYS A 72 14.02 -22.28 3.94
N ALA A 73 14.36 -21.19 4.63
CA ALA A 73 14.44 -21.15 6.09
C ALA A 73 13.08 -21.34 6.75
N LEU A 74 12.01 -20.77 6.19
CA LEU A 74 10.65 -20.93 6.68
C LEU A 74 10.12 -22.35 6.45
N LEU A 75 10.41 -22.95 5.29
CA LEU A 75 10.06 -24.35 5.01
C LEU A 75 10.78 -25.30 5.96
N LEU A 76 12.06 -25.05 6.23
CA LEU A 76 12.83 -25.83 7.22
C LEU A 76 12.29 -25.62 8.64
N TYR A 77 11.88 -24.40 9.00
CA TYR A 77 11.25 -24.11 10.29
C TYR A 77 9.90 -24.82 10.46
N ASN A 78 9.04 -24.78 9.44
CA ASN A 78 7.75 -25.47 9.44
C ASN A 78 7.92 -26.99 9.51
N ARG A 79 8.94 -27.54 8.83
CA ARG A 79 9.29 -28.97 8.90
C ARG A 79 9.79 -29.37 10.30
N GLN A 80 10.54 -28.49 10.98
CA GLN A 80 10.96 -28.70 12.36
C GLN A 80 9.81 -28.57 13.38
N LEU A 81 8.82 -27.72 13.11
CA LEU A 81 7.60 -27.65 13.93
C LEU A 81 6.77 -28.93 13.80
N SER A 82 6.58 -29.41 12.57
CA SER A 82 5.89 -30.69 12.26
C SER A 82 6.57 -31.89 12.93
N ASN A 83 7.91 -31.95 12.93
CA ASN A 83 8.66 -33.03 13.60
C ASN A 83 8.64 -32.94 15.14
N ARG A 84 8.23 -31.82 15.73
CA ARG A 84 8.03 -31.70 17.19
C ARG A 84 6.64 -32.15 17.64
N THR A 85 5.68 -32.18 16.72
CA THR A 85 4.36 -32.79 16.88
C THR A 85 4.36 -34.18 16.24
N ASN A 86 5.23 -35.07 16.72
CA ASN A 86 5.23 -36.46 16.29
C ASN A 86 3.99 -37.16 16.86
N ILE A 87 2.87 -37.08 16.15
CA ILE A 87 1.78 -38.06 15.94
C ILE A 87 0.83 -37.33 14.98
N VAL A 88 1.14 -37.29 13.68
CA VAL A 88 0.20 -36.76 12.68
C VAL A 88 0.30 -37.65 11.44
N ASN A 89 -0.83 -38.27 11.09
CA ASN A 89 -0.98 -39.15 9.93
C ASN A 89 -0.52 -38.47 8.64
N THR A 90 0.08 -39.24 7.72
CA THR A 90 0.59 -38.76 6.42
C THR A 90 -0.46 -38.06 5.54
N ASN A 91 -1.75 -38.40 5.68
CA ASN A 91 -2.86 -37.71 5.01
C ASN A 91 -3.10 -36.29 5.53
N GLN A 92 -2.80 -36.04 6.81
CA GLN A 92 -2.98 -34.76 7.49
C GLN A 92 -1.82 -33.80 7.17
N ILE A 93 -0.60 -34.33 6.96
CA ILE A 93 0.57 -33.59 6.47
C ILE A 93 0.31 -32.98 5.07
N ASN A 94 -0.37 -33.72 4.19
CA ASN A 94 -0.73 -33.21 2.86
C ASN A 94 -1.76 -32.06 2.93
N SER A 95 -2.78 -32.16 3.80
CA SER A 95 -3.71 -31.04 4.02
C SER A 95 -3.04 -29.83 4.67
N ASP A 96 -2.10 -30.04 5.60
CA ASP A 96 -1.38 -28.96 6.30
C ASP A 96 -0.53 -28.12 5.33
N SER A 97 0.04 -28.76 4.29
CA SER A 97 0.82 -28.06 3.27
C SER A 97 -0.03 -27.19 2.33
N ILE A 98 -1.28 -27.60 2.05
CA ILE A 98 -2.19 -26.93 1.12
C ILE A 98 -2.75 -25.63 1.74
N TYR A 99 -3.03 -25.66 3.04
CA TYR A 99 -3.58 -24.52 3.78
C TYR A 99 -2.52 -23.70 4.54
N ASN A 100 -1.24 -23.88 4.23
CA ASN A 100 -0.18 -23.06 4.79
C ASN A 100 -0.21 -21.65 4.18
N SER A 101 -0.60 -20.65 4.99
CA SER A 101 -0.81 -19.26 4.55
C SER A 101 0.41 -18.64 3.86
N VAL A 102 1.63 -18.97 4.31
CA VAL A 102 2.83 -18.39 3.71
C VAL A 102 3.14 -19.02 2.35
N LEU A 103 2.95 -20.34 2.22
CA LEU A 103 3.08 -21.01 0.92
C LEU A 103 2.07 -20.48 -0.11
N ILE A 104 0.85 -20.15 0.33
CA ILE A 104 -0.16 -19.55 -0.55
C ILE A 104 0.31 -18.18 -1.06
N HIS A 105 0.75 -17.28 -0.16
CA HIS A 105 1.29 -15.96 -0.54
C HIS A 105 2.45 -16.07 -1.53
N LEU A 106 3.40 -16.98 -1.27
CA LEU A 106 4.57 -17.16 -2.12
C LEU A 106 4.22 -17.66 -3.53
N LYS A 107 3.22 -18.56 -3.64
CA LYS A 107 2.75 -19.05 -4.94
C LYS A 107 2.12 -17.92 -5.76
N ILE A 108 1.27 -17.10 -5.13
CA ILE A 108 0.66 -15.93 -5.78
C ILE A 108 1.75 -14.99 -6.29
N PHE A 109 2.65 -14.57 -5.39
CA PHE A 109 3.74 -13.67 -5.70
C PHE A 109 4.64 -14.19 -6.83
N PHE A 110 5.01 -15.47 -6.80
CA PHE A 110 5.86 -16.05 -7.84
C PHE A 110 5.21 -16.04 -9.22
N ILE A 111 3.90 -16.32 -9.30
CA ILE A 111 3.15 -16.27 -10.56
C ILE A 111 3.11 -14.83 -11.10
N GLU A 112 2.73 -13.86 -10.25
CA GLU A 112 2.70 -12.45 -10.63
C GLU A 112 4.07 -11.95 -11.09
N ALA A 113 5.11 -12.19 -10.29
CA ALA A 113 6.48 -11.75 -10.59
C ALA A 113 7.01 -12.38 -11.89
N SER A 114 6.74 -13.66 -12.14
CA SER A 114 7.20 -14.35 -13.37
C SER A 114 6.57 -13.77 -14.63
N ILE A 115 5.28 -13.46 -14.57
CA ILE A 115 4.53 -12.88 -15.69
C ILE A 115 5.01 -11.47 -15.97
N LEU A 116 5.11 -10.64 -14.93
CA LEU A 116 5.58 -9.27 -15.08
C LEU A 116 7.04 -9.22 -15.56
N PHE A 117 7.89 -10.14 -15.09
CA PHE A 117 9.27 -10.27 -15.58
C PHE A 117 9.32 -10.69 -17.05
N THR A 118 8.42 -11.57 -17.50
CA THR A 118 8.33 -11.95 -18.92
C THR A 118 7.90 -10.76 -19.78
N ILE A 119 6.90 -9.99 -19.33
CA ILE A 119 6.47 -8.76 -20.00
C ILE A 119 7.64 -7.77 -20.09
N PHE A 120 8.37 -7.57 -18.99
CA PHE A 120 9.59 -6.79 -18.94
C PHE A 120 10.59 -7.23 -20.01
N MET A 121 10.99 -8.50 -20.02
CA MET A 121 11.97 -9.03 -20.98
C MET A 121 11.51 -8.86 -22.43
N LEU A 122 10.24 -9.10 -22.73
CA LEU A 122 9.67 -8.90 -24.06
C LEU A 122 9.76 -7.43 -24.47
N THR A 123 9.31 -6.50 -23.63
CA THR A 123 9.35 -5.06 -23.97
C THR A 123 10.77 -4.52 -24.13
N SER A 124 11.71 -5.01 -23.32
CA SER A 124 13.14 -4.69 -23.44
C SER A 124 13.75 -5.23 -24.74
N ALA A 125 13.32 -6.41 -25.19
CA ALA A 125 13.78 -7.01 -26.44
C ALA A 125 13.26 -6.27 -27.68
N TYR A 126 11.99 -5.85 -27.68
CA TYR A 126 11.37 -5.18 -28.84
C TYR A 126 11.65 -3.66 -28.91
N ARG A 127 12.20 -3.05 -27.84
CA ARG A 127 12.69 -1.65 -27.79
C ARG A 127 11.74 -0.63 -28.43
N ILE A 128 10.43 -0.73 -28.17
CA ILE A 128 9.40 0.09 -28.80
C ILE A 128 9.52 1.54 -28.29
N PRO A 129 9.99 2.53 -29.09
CA PRO A 129 10.30 3.87 -28.58
C PRO A 129 9.09 4.61 -28.00
N SER A 130 7.89 4.37 -28.54
CA SER A 130 6.65 4.99 -28.07
C SER A 130 6.27 4.60 -26.64
N LEU A 131 6.79 3.48 -26.12
CA LEU A 131 6.57 3.06 -24.72
C LEU A 131 7.38 3.87 -23.71
N TYR A 132 8.42 4.61 -24.13
CA TYR A 132 9.31 5.36 -23.24
C TYR A 132 8.92 6.84 -23.14
N THR A 133 7.62 7.09 -23.01
CA THR A 133 7.00 8.39 -22.80
C THR A 133 6.15 8.32 -21.52
N PRO A 134 5.67 9.44 -20.94
CA PRO A 134 4.74 9.40 -19.81
C PRO A 134 3.47 8.57 -20.12
N VAL A 135 2.93 8.70 -21.34
CA VAL A 135 1.78 7.92 -21.81
C VAL A 135 2.17 6.44 -21.95
N GLY A 136 3.34 6.17 -22.51
CA GLY A 136 3.88 4.81 -22.63
C GLY A 136 4.07 4.13 -21.26
N PHE A 137 4.54 4.84 -20.25
CA PHE A 137 4.63 4.34 -18.86
C PHE A 137 3.26 3.91 -18.32
N VAL A 138 2.24 4.75 -18.50
CA VAL A 138 0.88 4.46 -18.04
C VAL A 138 0.32 3.24 -18.74
N ILE A 139 0.43 3.18 -20.08
CA ILE A 139 -0.01 2.02 -20.87
C ILE A 139 0.71 0.75 -20.41
N TYR A 140 2.03 0.81 -20.28
CA TYR A 140 2.85 -0.32 -19.87
C TYR A 140 2.49 -0.82 -18.46
N THR A 141 2.31 0.11 -17.52
CA THR A 141 1.92 -0.20 -16.14
C THR A 141 0.53 -0.83 -16.10
N ILE A 142 -0.47 -0.23 -16.76
CA ILE A 142 -1.86 -0.72 -16.77
C ILE A 142 -1.94 -2.07 -17.45
N LEU A 143 -1.28 -2.26 -18.60
CA LEU A 143 -1.29 -3.52 -19.32
C LEU A 143 -0.65 -4.64 -18.48
N SER A 144 0.50 -4.36 -17.87
CA SER A 144 1.19 -5.29 -16.98
C SER A 144 0.33 -5.68 -15.78
N PHE A 145 -0.33 -4.70 -15.16
CA PHE A 145 -1.27 -4.90 -14.08
C PHE A 145 -2.46 -5.78 -14.49
N LEU A 146 -3.12 -5.46 -15.62
CA LEU A 146 -4.28 -6.21 -16.10
C LEU A 146 -3.93 -7.65 -16.48
N ILE A 147 -2.79 -7.87 -17.16
CA ILE A 147 -2.33 -9.21 -17.52
C ILE A 147 -2.01 -10.03 -16.26
N SER A 148 -1.30 -9.44 -15.29
CA SER A 148 -0.97 -10.12 -14.04
C SER A 148 -2.23 -10.50 -13.25
N LEU A 149 -3.18 -9.56 -13.10
CA LEU A 149 -4.46 -9.82 -12.42
C LEU A 149 -5.29 -10.89 -13.13
N LEU A 150 -5.34 -10.85 -14.46
CA LEU A 150 -6.01 -11.86 -15.28
C LEU A 150 -5.38 -13.24 -15.08
N ALA A 151 -4.05 -13.32 -15.03
CA ALA A 151 -3.35 -14.56 -14.82
C ALA A 151 -3.57 -15.13 -13.41
N VAL A 152 -3.61 -14.28 -12.38
CA VAL A 152 -4.01 -14.70 -11.03
C VAL A 152 -5.44 -15.27 -11.05
N ALA A 153 -6.35 -14.59 -11.76
CA ALA A 153 -7.74 -15.03 -11.89
C ALA A 153 -7.90 -16.35 -12.68
N LEU A 154 -7.02 -16.64 -13.64
CA LEU A 154 -7.06 -17.85 -14.46
C LEU A 154 -6.29 -19.03 -13.85
N ILE A 155 -5.12 -18.78 -13.28
CA ILE A 155 -4.17 -19.79 -12.82
C ILE A 155 -4.44 -20.08 -11.33
N VAL A 156 -4.29 -19.09 -10.46
CA VAL A 156 -4.32 -19.32 -9.00
C VAL A 156 -5.71 -19.77 -8.54
N SER A 157 -6.78 -19.23 -9.14
CA SER A 157 -8.15 -19.64 -8.84
C SER A 157 -8.42 -21.14 -9.10
N ARG A 158 -7.59 -21.81 -9.92
CA ARG A 158 -7.67 -23.22 -10.29
C ARG A 158 -6.66 -24.10 -9.55
N MET A 159 -5.79 -23.52 -8.73
CA MET A 159 -4.81 -24.24 -7.91
C MET A 159 -5.36 -24.51 -6.50
N PRO A 160 -4.95 -25.60 -5.83
CA PRO A 160 -5.24 -25.79 -4.41
C PRO A 160 -4.66 -24.62 -3.58
N PRO A 161 -5.39 -24.13 -2.55
CA PRO A 161 -6.70 -24.61 -2.08
C PRO A 161 -7.93 -24.12 -2.87
N PHE A 162 -7.80 -23.05 -3.67
CA PHE A 162 -8.91 -22.34 -4.34
C PHE A 162 -9.63 -23.16 -5.41
N LYS A 163 -8.99 -24.18 -5.97
CA LYS A 163 -9.60 -25.15 -6.89
C LYS A 163 -10.92 -25.70 -6.33
N TYR A 164 -11.01 -25.89 -5.02
CA TYR A 164 -12.14 -26.53 -4.33
C TYR A 164 -13.14 -25.54 -3.71
N ILE A 165 -13.05 -24.26 -4.06
CA ILE A 165 -13.94 -23.19 -3.59
C ILE A 165 -14.74 -22.71 -4.79
N LYS A 166 -16.06 -22.59 -4.69
CA LYS A 166 -16.87 -22.00 -5.78
C LYS A 166 -16.79 -20.48 -5.70
N PRO A 167 -16.91 -19.76 -6.84
CA PRO A 167 -17.00 -18.30 -6.82
C PRO A 167 -18.13 -17.83 -5.90
N LYS A 168 -17.91 -16.74 -5.17
CA LYS A 168 -18.79 -16.16 -4.12
C LYS A 168 -18.83 -16.95 -2.80
N ASP A 169 -18.33 -18.18 -2.75
CA ASP A 169 -18.30 -18.95 -1.51
C ASP A 169 -17.17 -18.47 -0.59
N VAL A 170 -17.49 -18.33 0.70
CA VAL A 170 -16.52 -18.14 1.78
C VAL A 170 -16.27 -19.51 2.42
N LYS A 171 -15.09 -20.09 2.16
CA LYS A 171 -14.69 -21.35 2.79
C LYS A 171 -13.88 -21.06 4.04
N LEU A 172 -14.37 -21.48 5.20
CA LEU A 172 -13.64 -21.41 6.46
C LEU A 172 -13.00 -22.78 6.75
N VAL A 173 -11.70 -22.78 7.03
CA VAL A 173 -10.92 -23.99 7.33
C VAL A 173 -10.22 -23.81 8.67
N ASN A 174 -10.46 -24.76 9.57
CA ASN A 174 -9.74 -24.84 10.84
C ASN A 174 -8.47 -25.66 10.62
N VAL A 175 -7.33 -25.15 11.10
CA VAL A 175 -6.04 -25.83 11.01
C VAL A 175 -5.45 -26.10 12.40
N PRO A 176 -4.77 -27.23 12.62
CA PRO A 176 -4.29 -27.64 13.94
C PRO A 176 -3.00 -26.91 14.37
N PHE A 177 -2.35 -26.16 13.47
CA PHE A 177 -1.12 -25.42 13.76
C PHE A 177 -1.41 -23.96 14.13
N LYS A 178 -0.53 -23.36 14.95
CA LYS A 178 -0.66 -21.98 15.44
C LYS A 178 -0.49 -20.98 14.30
N VAL A 179 -1.60 -20.61 13.67
CA VAL A 179 -1.73 -19.46 12.76
C VAL A 179 -2.60 -18.43 13.46
N GLY A 180 -2.31 -17.14 13.27
CA GLY A 180 -3.35 -16.13 13.42
C GLY A 180 -4.51 -16.41 12.44
N GLY A 181 -5.62 -15.70 12.57
CA GLY A 181 -6.58 -15.68 11.46
C GLY A 181 -5.91 -15.14 10.20
N VAL A 182 -6.23 -15.72 9.05
CA VAL A 182 -5.81 -15.18 7.74
C VAL A 182 -6.93 -15.37 6.73
N THR A 183 -7.30 -14.29 6.06
CA THR A 183 -8.25 -14.28 4.95
C THR A 183 -7.54 -14.11 3.61
N PHE A 184 -7.89 -14.96 2.65
CA PHE A 184 -7.45 -14.88 1.26
C PHE A 184 -8.63 -14.70 0.33
N GLU A 185 -8.47 -13.82 -0.64
CA GLU A 185 -9.41 -13.69 -1.74
C GLU A 185 -8.68 -13.61 -3.06
N ILE A 186 -9.19 -14.36 -4.05
CA ILE A 186 -8.60 -14.41 -5.38
C ILE A 186 -9.68 -14.09 -6.40
N PRO A 187 -9.40 -13.20 -7.37
CA PRO A 187 -10.36 -12.90 -8.43
C PRO A 187 -10.68 -14.15 -9.25
N THR A 188 -11.87 -14.20 -9.83
CA THR A 188 -12.28 -15.29 -10.72
C THR A 188 -13.03 -14.79 -11.93
N ILE A 189 -12.81 -15.44 -13.07
CA ILE A 189 -13.64 -15.25 -14.27
C ILE A 189 -14.84 -16.21 -14.16
N SER A 190 -15.92 -15.75 -13.53
CA SER A 190 -17.15 -16.51 -13.41
C SER A 190 -18.38 -15.62 -13.48
N ARG A 191 -19.48 -16.15 -14.01
CA ARG A 191 -20.79 -15.49 -13.99
C ARG A 191 -21.45 -15.51 -12.61
N HIS A 192 -20.98 -16.36 -11.69
CA HIS A 192 -21.62 -16.57 -10.38
C HIS A 192 -21.00 -15.74 -9.24
N GLY A 193 -19.83 -15.14 -9.46
CA GLY A 193 -19.12 -14.32 -8.48
C GLY A 193 -17.76 -13.87 -9.01
N PHE A 194 -17.25 -12.74 -8.50
CA PHE A 194 -15.99 -12.15 -8.95
C PHE A 194 -14.76 -12.62 -8.14
N SER A 195 -14.95 -13.32 -7.02
CA SER A 195 -13.85 -13.84 -6.20
C SER A 195 -14.18 -15.20 -5.56
N LYS A 196 -13.13 -15.89 -5.12
CA LYS A 196 -13.19 -17.04 -4.21
C LYS A 196 -12.54 -16.65 -2.89
N THR A 197 -13.19 -16.96 -1.77
CA THR A 197 -12.73 -16.53 -0.45
C THR A 197 -12.39 -17.74 0.42
N LEU A 198 -11.23 -17.69 1.06
CA LEU A 198 -10.72 -18.69 2.00
C LEU A 198 -10.33 -18.01 3.31
N ILE A 199 -10.92 -18.45 4.41
CA ILE A 199 -10.54 -18.06 5.76
C ILE A 199 -9.83 -19.25 6.41
N ILE A 200 -8.60 -19.05 6.87
CA ILE A 200 -7.83 -20.05 7.62
C ILE A 200 -7.71 -19.55 9.06
N ILE A 201 -8.15 -20.37 10.01
CA ILE A 201 -8.07 -20.07 11.44
C ILE A 201 -7.56 -21.28 12.22
N MET A 202 -6.93 -21.04 13.37
CA MET A 202 -6.52 -22.12 14.26
C MET A 202 -7.75 -22.85 14.84
N GLU A 203 -7.64 -24.16 15.03
CA GLU A 203 -8.58 -24.93 15.86
C GLU A 203 -8.70 -24.27 17.26
N ASN A 204 -9.93 -24.14 17.75
CA ASN A 204 -10.25 -23.43 19.00
C ASN A 204 -9.89 -21.94 19.03
N SER A 205 -9.73 -21.29 17.87
CA SER A 205 -9.63 -19.83 17.77
C SER A 205 -10.82 -19.13 18.42
N SER A 206 -10.54 -17.99 19.06
CA SER A 206 -11.53 -17.21 19.77
C SER A 206 -12.60 -16.63 18.82
N GLN A 207 -13.78 -16.30 19.36
CA GLN A 207 -14.85 -15.69 18.57
C GLN A 207 -14.43 -14.33 17.99
N SER A 208 -13.57 -13.58 18.71
CA SER A 208 -13.01 -12.33 18.21
C SER A 208 -12.20 -12.50 16.93
N ILE A 209 -11.33 -13.51 16.86
CA ILE A 209 -10.52 -13.79 15.65
C ILE A 209 -11.43 -14.17 14.49
N LYS A 210 -12.44 -15.01 14.73
CA LYS A 210 -13.42 -15.38 13.69
C LYS A 210 -14.18 -14.17 13.16
N ALA A 211 -14.65 -13.29 14.04
CA ALA A 211 -15.38 -12.07 13.64
C ALA A 211 -14.48 -11.13 12.83
N HIS A 212 -13.22 -10.95 13.25
CA HIS A 212 -12.23 -10.14 12.54
C HIS A 212 -11.98 -10.65 11.10
N GLU A 213 -11.69 -11.93 10.92
CA GLU A 213 -11.48 -12.52 9.58
C GLU A 213 -12.75 -12.50 8.72
N LEU A 214 -13.92 -12.72 9.33
CA LEU A 214 -15.19 -12.59 8.61
C LEU A 214 -15.43 -11.16 8.11
N CYS A 215 -14.95 -10.14 8.82
CA CYS A 215 -15.01 -8.76 8.32
C CYS A 215 -14.15 -8.58 7.07
N HIS A 216 -12.92 -9.10 7.06
CA HIS A 216 -12.06 -9.06 5.87
C HIS A 216 -12.72 -9.71 4.66
N ALA A 217 -13.36 -10.86 4.85
CA ALA A 217 -14.12 -11.54 3.79
C ALA A 217 -15.37 -10.78 3.34
N LYS A 218 -16.09 -10.15 4.28
CA LYS A 218 -17.33 -9.41 3.99
C LYS A 218 -17.06 -8.12 3.23
N GLU A 219 -15.99 -7.42 3.57
CA GLU A 219 -15.62 -6.14 2.95
C GLU A 219 -14.59 -6.31 1.81
N HIS A 220 -14.26 -7.54 1.42
CA HIS A 220 -13.32 -7.85 0.35
C HIS A 220 -11.91 -7.27 0.54
N HIS A 221 -11.49 -7.06 1.80
CA HIS A 221 -10.19 -6.48 2.15
C HIS A 221 -9.03 -7.27 1.52
N ALA A 222 -9.10 -8.61 1.56
CA ALA A 222 -8.05 -9.45 0.98
C ALA A 222 -7.96 -9.31 -0.55
N LEU A 223 -9.09 -9.08 -1.24
CA LEU A 223 -9.11 -8.88 -2.69
C LEU A 223 -8.59 -7.50 -3.05
N ILE A 224 -8.98 -6.47 -2.31
CA ILE A 224 -8.49 -5.09 -2.47
C ILE A 224 -6.98 -5.06 -2.29
N ASN A 225 -6.46 -5.71 -1.24
CA ASN A 225 -5.02 -5.80 -0.99
C ASN A 225 -4.28 -6.54 -2.10
N LEU A 226 -4.82 -7.63 -2.62
CA LEU A 226 -4.24 -8.32 -3.78
C LEU A 226 -4.16 -7.39 -4.99
N ILE A 227 -5.26 -6.71 -5.34
CA ILE A 227 -5.29 -5.76 -6.47
C ILE A 227 -4.26 -4.63 -6.28
N LEU A 228 -4.17 -4.05 -5.08
CA LEU A 228 -3.19 -3.00 -4.75
C LEU A 228 -1.75 -3.51 -4.83
N GLN A 229 -1.49 -4.73 -4.36
CA GLN A 229 -0.18 -5.37 -4.47
C GLN A 229 0.22 -5.58 -5.93
N THR A 230 -0.68 -6.13 -6.76
CA THR A 230 -0.43 -6.32 -8.20
C THR A 230 -0.18 -4.98 -8.90
N LEU A 231 -0.92 -3.93 -8.55
CA LEU A 231 -0.73 -2.59 -9.09
C LEU A 231 0.62 -2.01 -8.69
N ASN A 232 0.98 -2.05 -7.40
CA ASN A 232 2.27 -1.58 -6.91
C ASN A 232 3.45 -2.31 -7.53
N LEU A 233 3.34 -3.63 -7.70
CA LEU A 233 4.38 -4.43 -8.35
C LEU A 233 4.55 -4.01 -9.82
N SER A 234 3.44 -3.73 -10.52
CA SER A 234 3.46 -3.25 -11.90
C SER A 234 4.07 -1.85 -12.03
N ILE A 235 3.72 -0.91 -11.14
CA ILE A 235 4.31 0.43 -11.07
C ILE A 235 5.82 0.33 -10.80
N THR A 236 6.22 -0.53 -9.85
CA THR A 236 7.62 -0.71 -9.45
C THR A 236 8.45 -1.24 -10.60
N LEU A 237 8.02 -2.31 -11.27
CA LEU A 237 8.74 -2.88 -12.39
C LEU A 237 8.81 -1.92 -13.58
N SER A 238 7.73 -1.19 -13.86
CA SER A 238 7.72 -0.15 -14.88
C SER A 238 8.71 0.98 -14.58
N THR A 239 8.79 1.40 -13.31
CA THR A 239 9.71 2.44 -12.87
C THR A 239 11.16 1.95 -12.95
N ILE A 240 11.45 0.72 -12.53
CA ILE A 240 12.76 0.08 -12.67
C ILE A 240 13.16 0.01 -14.15
N HIS A 241 12.23 -0.36 -15.03
CA HIS A 241 12.50 -0.42 -16.45
C HIS A 241 12.90 0.95 -17.02
N PHE A 242 12.13 1.99 -16.71
CA PHE A 242 12.45 3.37 -17.13
C PHE A 242 13.79 3.85 -16.54
N LEU A 243 14.08 3.50 -15.28
CA LEU A 243 15.34 3.83 -14.63
C LEU A 243 16.53 3.18 -15.35
N ILE A 244 16.47 1.88 -15.66
CA ILE A 244 17.52 1.16 -16.37
C ILE A 244 17.79 1.81 -17.74
N ILE A 245 16.74 2.09 -18.52
CA ILE A 245 16.88 2.72 -19.84
C ILE A 245 17.46 4.13 -19.73
N ALA A 246 17.04 4.92 -18.75
CA ALA A 246 17.61 6.24 -18.49
C ALA A 246 19.10 6.19 -18.10
N MET A 247 19.52 5.14 -17.39
CA MET A 247 20.90 4.95 -16.94
C MET A 247 21.83 4.40 -18.03
N PHE A 248 21.28 3.70 -19.02
CA PHE A 248 22.05 3.07 -20.10
C PHE A 248 21.54 3.49 -21.50
N PRO A 249 21.60 4.79 -21.85
CA PRO A 249 21.13 5.29 -23.14
C PRO A 249 21.92 4.73 -24.33
N ASN A 250 23.11 4.17 -24.11
CA ASN A 250 23.89 3.51 -25.17
C ASN A 250 23.37 2.09 -25.48
N LEU A 251 22.57 1.48 -24.59
CA LEU A 251 21.99 0.15 -24.82
C LEU A 251 20.68 0.21 -25.62
N SER A 252 20.00 1.34 -25.63
CA SER A 252 18.73 1.56 -26.31
C SER A 252 18.76 2.98 -26.88
N ASN A 253 18.56 3.17 -28.18
CA ASN A 253 18.55 4.49 -28.85
C ASN A 253 17.41 5.44 -28.40
N ILE A 254 17.05 5.38 -27.12
CA ILE A 254 15.92 5.98 -26.44
C ILE A 254 16.50 6.74 -25.24
N THR A 255 16.24 8.04 -25.17
CA THR A 255 16.66 8.89 -24.07
C THR A 255 15.47 9.23 -23.19
N ILE A 256 15.53 8.88 -21.91
CA ILE A 256 14.51 9.23 -20.92
C ILE A 256 15.04 10.35 -20.03
N SER A 257 14.26 11.41 -19.86
CA SER A 257 14.67 12.54 -19.03
C SER A 257 14.74 12.16 -17.54
N LEU A 258 15.80 12.59 -16.84
CA LEU A 258 15.97 12.35 -15.40
C LEU A 258 14.82 12.93 -14.54
N PRO A 259 14.23 14.11 -14.83
CA PRO A 259 13.06 14.61 -14.11
C PRO A 259 11.84 13.68 -14.21
N LEU A 260 11.64 13.01 -15.36
CA LEU A 260 10.58 12.02 -15.51
C LEU A 260 10.84 10.82 -14.60
N VAL A 261 12.05 10.28 -14.59
CA VAL A 261 12.43 9.15 -13.71
C VAL A 261 12.19 9.50 -12.24
N ALA A 262 12.60 10.69 -11.80
CA ALA A 262 12.37 11.14 -10.42
C ALA A 262 10.87 11.18 -10.06
N LYS A 263 10.00 11.62 -10.97
CA LYS A 263 8.54 11.60 -10.77
C LYS A 263 8.00 10.17 -10.68
N LEU A 264 8.47 9.25 -11.51
CA LEU A 264 8.04 7.84 -11.48
C LEU A 264 8.44 7.16 -10.15
N VAL A 265 9.64 7.46 -9.66
CA VAL A 265 10.09 7.00 -8.32
C VAL A 265 9.18 7.57 -7.23
N LEU A 266 8.84 8.86 -7.31
CA LEU A 266 7.93 9.48 -6.35
C LEU A 266 6.53 8.86 -6.37
N ILE A 267 5.99 8.57 -7.57
CA ILE A 267 4.72 7.85 -7.77
C ILE A 267 4.79 6.45 -7.14
N THR A 268 5.90 5.73 -7.33
CA THR A 268 6.10 4.40 -6.74
C THR A 268 6.11 4.47 -5.21
N ILE A 269 6.86 5.41 -4.63
CA ILE A 269 6.93 5.57 -3.18
C ILE A 269 5.54 5.87 -2.60
N ILE A 270 4.81 6.83 -3.19
CA ILE A 270 3.50 7.21 -2.65
C ILE A 270 2.45 6.11 -2.81
N SER A 271 2.53 5.29 -3.85
CA SER A 271 1.60 4.17 -4.03
C SER A 271 1.74 3.14 -2.90
N TYR A 272 2.97 2.84 -2.45
CA TYR A 272 3.21 2.01 -1.28
C TYR A 272 2.70 2.63 0.03
N PHE A 273 2.92 3.94 0.24
CA PHE A 273 2.40 4.64 1.43
C PHE A 273 0.86 4.61 1.48
N LEU A 274 0.20 4.82 0.34
CA LEU A 274 -1.25 4.69 0.21
C LEU A 274 -1.71 3.27 0.54
N SER A 275 -1.07 2.24 -0.02
CA SER A 275 -1.44 0.85 0.26
C SER A 275 -1.29 0.47 1.72
N ILE A 276 -0.20 0.87 2.39
CA ILE A 276 -0.03 0.65 3.84
C ILE A 276 -1.16 1.32 4.62
N SER A 277 -1.54 2.54 4.22
CA SER A 277 -2.60 3.29 4.91
C SER A 277 -3.97 2.65 4.72
N LEU A 278 -4.27 2.15 3.52
CA LEU A 278 -5.49 1.39 3.25
C LEU A 278 -5.53 0.09 4.07
N ILE A 279 -4.46 -0.70 4.09
CA ILE A 279 -4.36 -1.90 4.93
C ILE A 279 -4.67 -1.56 6.40
N ARG A 280 -4.13 -0.45 6.92
CA ARG A 280 -4.38 -0.05 8.31
C ARG A 280 -5.82 0.39 8.56
N ILE A 281 -6.50 0.99 7.57
CA ILE A 281 -7.94 1.29 7.64
C ILE A 281 -8.76 0.00 7.66
N GLU A 282 -8.46 -0.94 6.76
CA GLU A 282 -9.11 -2.24 6.68
C GLU A 282 -8.97 -3.04 7.98
N GLU A 283 -7.77 -3.07 8.55
CA GLU A 283 -7.48 -3.66 9.85
C GLU A 283 -8.26 -3.00 10.98
N SER A 284 -8.39 -1.66 10.96
CA SER A 284 -9.18 -0.95 11.96
C SER A 284 -10.66 -1.27 11.84
N LYS A 285 -11.18 -1.45 10.62
CA LYS A 285 -12.55 -1.87 10.40
C LYS A 285 -12.79 -3.29 10.86
N ALA A 286 -11.88 -4.22 10.58
CA ALA A 286 -11.96 -5.59 11.07
C ALA A 286 -11.91 -5.65 12.60
N ASP A 287 -11.06 -4.84 13.23
CA ASP A 287 -11.00 -4.67 14.69
C ASP A 287 -12.31 -4.08 15.26
N ALA A 288 -12.84 -3.03 14.64
CA ALA A 288 -14.12 -2.43 15.04
C ALA A 288 -15.28 -3.42 14.89
N PHE A 289 -15.30 -4.21 13.81
CA PHE A 289 -16.30 -5.24 13.57
C PHE A 289 -16.25 -6.36 14.61
N ALA A 290 -15.05 -6.81 14.98
CA ALA A 290 -14.86 -7.79 16.04
C ALA A 290 -15.40 -7.25 17.39
N PHE A 291 -15.10 -6.00 17.74
CA PHE A 291 -15.67 -5.36 18.92
C PHE A 291 -17.20 -5.24 18.85
N ASN A 292 -17.76 -4.81 17.71
CA ASN A 292 -19.21 -4.67 17.56
C ASN A 292 -19.95 -6.02 17.59
N THR A 293 -19.26 -7.12 17.28
CA THR A 293 -19.83 -8.48 17.28
C THR A 293 -19.70 -9.16 18.64
N VAL A 294 -18.53 -9.07 19.27
CA VAL A 294 -18.17 -9.84 20.49
C VAL A 294 -18.18 -8.96 21.75
N GLY A 295 -18.18 -7.64 21.60
CA GLY A 295 -18.15 -6.67 22.69
C GLY A 295 -16.76 -6.52 23.32
N LYS A 296 -16.73 -6.05 24.57
CA LYS A 296 -15.49 -5.78 25.34
C LYS A 296 -14.56 -7.00 25.43
N LYS A 297 -15.12 -8.21 25.41
CA LYS A 297 -14.38 -9.47 25.45
C LYS A 297 -13.41 -9.63 24.27
N ALA A 298 -13.72 -9.03 23.10
CA ALA A 298 -12.80 -9.03 21.95
C ALA A 298 -11.42 -8.47 22.30
N TYR A 299 -11.41 -7.35 23.03
CA TYR A 299 -10.18 -6.69 23.43
C TYR A 299 -9.41 -7.50 24.49
N GLU A 300 -10.12 -8.13 25.42
CA GLU A 300 -9.52 -8.99 26.45
C GLU A 300 -8.90 -10.26 25.85
N GLU A 301 -9.59 -10.90 24.90
CA GLU A 301 -9.08 -12.04 24.14
C GLU A 301 -7.81 -11.66 23.36
N PHE A 302 -7.80 -10.50 22.72
CA PHE A 302 -6.62 -9.98 22.04
C PHE A 302 -5.44 -9.76 22.99
N LEU A 303 -5.65 -9.07 24.13
CA LEU A 303 -4.58 -8.86 25.12
C LEU A 303 -4.02 -10.18 25.65
N THR A 304 -4.88 -11.18 25.84
CA THR A 304 -4.47 -12.53 26.24
C THR A 304 -3.58 -13.17 25.17
N SER A 305 -3.99 -13.13 23.90
CA SER A 305 -3.21 -13.65 22.77
C SER A 305 -1.84 -12.96 22.60
N VAL A 306 -1.80 -11.64 22.81
CA VAL A 306 -0.55 -10.86 22.79
C VAL A 306 0.38 -11.27 23.93
N ARG A 307 -0.14 -11.39 25.16
CA ARG A 307 0.65 -11.84 26.33
C ARG A 307 1.20 -13.25 26.15
N GLU A 308 0.43 -14.15 25.55
CA GLU A 308 0.89 -15.50 25.21
C GLU A 308 2.01 -15.51 24.15
N SER A 309 1.97 -14.55 23.22
CA SER A 309 2.89 -14.51 22.08
C SER A 309 4.16 -13.70 22.37
N PHE A 310 4.09 -12.68 23.23
CA PHE A 310 5.19 -11.74 23.49
C PHE A 310 5.65 -11.71 24.97
N GLY A 311 4.93 -12.31 25.91
CA GLY A 311 5.30 -12.40 27.33
C GLY A 311 4.27 -11.76 28.29
N LYS A 312 4.32 -12.13 29.57
CA LYS A 312 3.32 -11.75 30.59
C LYS A 312 3.30 -10.25 30.94
N ASP A 313 4.38 -9.53 30.69
CA ASP A 313 4.53 -8.11 31.08
C ASP A 313 3.91 -7.11 30.09
N PHE A 314 3.13 -7.60 29.12
CA PHE A 314 2.50 -6.76 28.11
C PHE A 314 1.28 -6.04 28.66
N ASN A 315 1.40 -4.72 28.85
CA ASN A 315 0.38 -3.87 29.45
C ASN A 315 -0.32 -2.97 28.43
N SER A 316 0.25 -2.76 27.24
CA SER A 316 -0.28 -1.84 26.24
C SER A 316 -0.06 -2.30 24.79
N THR A 317 -1.01 -1.98 23.91
CA THR A 317 -0.90 -2.18 22.45
C THR A 317 0.25 -1.38 21.81
N THR A 318 0.71 -0.31 22.46
CA THR A 318 1.83 0.52 21.98
C THR A 318 3.19 -0.18 22.04
N GLU A 319 3.30 -1.25 22.84
CA GLU A 319 4.49 -2.07 23.03
C GLU A 319 4.67 -3.11 21.90
N LEU A 320 3.72 -3.20 20.96
CA LEU A 320 3.77 -4.16 19.85
C LEU A 320 5.02 -3.97 18.99
N PRO A 321 5.57 -5.06 18.42
CA PRO A 321 6.68 -4.97 17.49
C PRO A 321 6.37 -4.00 16.34
N LEU A 322 7.42 -3.33 15.84
CA LEU A 322 7.28 -2.37 14.74
C LEU A 322 6.54 -2.98 13.54
N SER A 323 6.81 -4.23 13.18
CA SER A 323 6.11 -4.92 12.09
C SER A 323 4.60 -4.97 12.30
N SER A 324 4.13 -5.32 13.49
CA SER A 324 2.71 -5.34 13.83
C SER A 324 2.09 -3.94 13.83
N ARG A 325 2.84 -2.92 14.27
CA ARG A 325 2.38 -1.52 14.25
C ARG A 325 2.37 -0.88 12.86
N ILE A 326 3.09 -1.48 11.90
CA ILE A 326 3.10 -1.05 10.49
C ILE A 326 1.97 -1.74 9.72
N THR A 327 1.84 -3.06 9.87
CA THR A 327 0.82 -3.84 9.13
C THR A 327 -0.57 -3.73 9.75
N HIS A 328 -0.65 -3.25 10.98
CA HIS A 328 -1.90 -2.99 11.67
C HIS A 328 -1.89 -1.60 12.31
N THR A 329 -2.91 -1.27 13.09
CA THR A 329 -2.92 0.02 13.78
C THR A 329 -2.10 0.00 15.07
N SER A 330 -1.24 1.00 15.21
CA SER A 330 -0.33 1.19 16.34
C SER A 330 -1.02 1.19 17.71
N THR A 331 -2.32 1.51 17.77
CA THR A 331 -3.08 1.60 19.01
C THR A 331 -4.11 0.48 19.20
N ARG A 332 -4.53 -0.21 18.13
CA ARG A 332 -5.65 -1.18 18.13
C ARG A 332 -6.90 -0.66 18.86
N TYR A 333 -7.08 0.65 18.89
CA TYR A 333 -8.10 1.30 19.71
C TYR A 333 -9.52 1.06 19.16
N ALA A 334 -9.65 0.77 17.87
CA ALA A 334 -10.85 0.27 17.23
C ALA A 334 -11.36 -1.04 17.88
N LEU A 335 -10.45 -1.95 18.26
CA LEU A 335 -10.81 -3.20 18.95
C LEU A 335 -11.31 -2.97 20.38
N LYS A 336 -11.10 -1.77 20.94
CA LYS A 336 -11.57 -1.35 22.27
C LYS A 336 -12.85 -0.51 22.22
N THR A 337 -13.09 0.20 21.12
CA THR A 337 -14.13 1.24 21.03
C THR A 337 -15.18 0.99 19.97
N GLY A 338 -14.94 0.09 19.02
CA GLY A 338 -15.82 -0.11 17.86
C GLY A 338 -15.73 1.00 16.81
N ASP A 339 -14.83 1.98 16.98
CA ASP A 339 -14.62 3.08 16.05
C ASP A 339 -13.35 2.80 15.20
N PRO A 340 -13.49 2.56 13.88
CA PRO A 340 -12.36 2.24 13.01
C PRO A 340 -11.38 3.41 12.84
N LEU A 341 -11.85 4.65 12.89
CA LEU A 341 -10.98 5.82 12.69
C LEU A 341 -10.22 6.19 13.96
N SER A 342 -10.67 5.71 15.13
CA SER A 342 -10.01 5.96 16.41
C SER A 342 -8.62 5.32 16.53
N SER A 343 -8.37 4.27 15.76
CA SER A 343 -7.10 3.54 15.74
C SER A 343 -5.93 4.29 15.10
N LEU A 344 -6.21 5.25 14.22
CA LEU A 344 -5.23 6.04 13.48
C LEU A 344 -4.74 7.23 14.30
N GLY A 345 -3.46 7.57 14.27
CA GLY A 345 -2.94 8.81 14.85
C GLY A 345 -3.52 10.06 14.18
N TYR A 346 -3.68 11.16 14.93
CA TYR A 346 -4.21 12.43 14.41
C TYR A 346 -3.39 13.01 13.25
N TRP A 347 -2.10 12.68 13.21
CA TRP A 347 -1.16 13.15 12.19
C TRP A 347 -1.14 12.27 10.93
N GLU A 348 -1.62 11.03 11.00
CA GLU A 348 -1.41 10.04 9.94
C GLU A 348 -2.15 10.41 8.66
N ILE A 349 -3.42 10.80 8.79
CA ILE A 349 -4.26 11.16 7.65
C ILE A 349 -3.80 12.47 7.00
N PRO A 350 -3.60 13.59 7.74
CA PRO A 350 -3.07 14.81 7.15
C PRO A 350 -1.74 14.59 6.44
N ILE A 351 -0.75 13.96 7.09
CA ILE A 351 0.57 13.77 6.47
C ILE A 351 0.47 12.94 5.19
N LEU A 352 -0.30 11.84 5.19
CA LEU A 352 -0.44 11.00 4.01
C LEU A 352 -1.06 11.76 2.83
N LEU A 353 -2.18 12.44 3.07
CA LEU A 353 -2.91 13.14 2.02
C LEU A 353 -2.11 14.34 1.50
N SER A 354 -1.38 15.04 2.37
CA SER A 354 -0.49 16.12 1.96
C SER A 354 0.69 15.65 1.12
N ILE A 355 1.30 14.50 1.45
CA ILE A 355 2.34 13.91 0.59
C ILE A 355 1.75 13.59 -0.77
N PHE A 356 0.58 12.92 -0.82
CA PHE A 356 -0.07 12.58 -2.08
C PHE A 356 -0.39 13.83 -2.91
N ASN A 357 -0.95 14.87 -2.28
CA ASN A 357 -1.24 16.15 -2.90
C ASN A 357 0.01 16.80 -3.51
N SER A 358 1.14 16.69 -2.81
CA SER A 358 2.43 17.24 -3.25
C SER A 358 3.02 16.48 -4.43
N VAL A 359 2.86 15.16 -4.45
CA VAL A 359 3.24 14.34 -5.61
C VAL A 359 2.44 14.78 -6.83
N VAL A 360 1.13 14.93 -6.67
CA VAL A 360 0.22 15.39 -7.74
C VAL A 360 0.69 16.75 -8.28
N LEU A 361 0.83 17.78 -7.44
CA LEU A 361 1.31 19.10 -7.86
C LEU A 361 2.71 19.06 -8.52
N SER A 362 3.56 18.15 -8.08
CA SER A 362 4.91 17.99 -8.63
C SER A 362 4.95 17.39 -10.04
N LEU A 363 3.86 16.80 -10.53
CA LEU A 363 3.79 16.22 -11.88
C LEU A 363 4.01 17.27 -12.98
N GLN A 364 3.68 18.54 -12.75
CA GLN A 364 3.88 19.63 -13.71
C GLN A 364 5.34 20.11 -13.80
N ILE A 365 6.19 19.80 -12.82
CA ILE A 365 7.52 20.39 -12.72
C ILE A 365 8.47 19.76 -13.75
N VAL A 366 8.99 20.54 -14.69
CA VAL A 366 9.85 19.99 -15.76
C VAL A 366 11.31 19.79 -15.32
N SER A 367 11.80 20.59 -14.39
CA SER A 367 13.20 20.58 -13.94
C SER A 367 13.41 19.78 -12.65
N LEU A 368 14.46 18.96 -12.60
CA LEU A 368 14.84 18.22 -11.38
C LEU A 368 15.18 19.17 -10.23
N LYS A 369 15.89 20.28 -10.50
CA LYS A 369 16.23 21.27 -9.47
C LYS A 369 14.98 21.90 -8.86
N SER A 370 14.03 22.28 -9.71
CA SER A 370 12.75 22.81 -9.27
C SER A 370 11.93 21.78 -8.52
N LEU A 371 12.00 20.50 -8.91
CA LEU A 371 11.29 19.41 -8.23
C LEU A 371 11.79 19.24 -6.80
N VAL A 372 13.11 19.16 -6.61
CA VAL A 372 13.75 19.03 -5.30
C VAL A 372 13.42 20.23 -4.40
N PHE A 373 13.34 21.43 -4.97
CA PHE A 373 13.04 22.65 -4.21
C PHE A 373 11.54 22.83 -3.88
N LEU A 374 10.66 22.60 -4.86
CA LEU A 374 9.22 22.86 -4.73
C LEU A 374 8.47 21.74 -4.01
N PHE A 375 8.92 20.48 -4.11
CA PHE A 375 8.23 19.36 -3.45
C PHE A 375 8.08 19.55 -1.92
N PRO A 376 9.12 19.93 -1.16
CA PRO A 376 8.98 20.22 0.27
C PRO A 376 8.03 21.39 0.58
N LEU A 377 7.97 22.39 -0.30
CA LEU A 377 7.07 23.54 -0.16
C LEU A 377 5.62 23.12 -0.42
N TYR A 378 5.36 22.33 -1.46
CA TYR A 378 4.04 21.76 -1.73
C TYR A 378 3.57 20.86 -0.59
N PHE A 379 4.48 20.09 0.01
CA PHE A 379 4.15 19.26 1.17
C PHE A 379 3.74 20.09 2.37
N SER A 380 4.55 21.09 2.72
CA SER A 380 4.28 21.96 3.86
C SER A 380 2.99 22.75 3.65
N GLY A 381 2.78 23.29 2.44
CA GLY A 381 1.57 24.02 2.08
C GLY A 381 0.31 23.14 2.11
N SER A 382 0.37 21.96 1.50
CA SER A 382 -0.74 21.00 1.51
C SER A 382 -1.11 20.57 2.93
N LEU A 383 -0.12 20.37 3.80
CA LEU A 383 -0.35 20.01 5.20
C LEU A 383 -1.09 21.10 5.96
N VAL A 384 -0.73 22.36 5.75
CA VAL A 384 -1.43 23.49 6.37
C VAL A 384 -2.87 23.56 5.86
N VAL A 385 -3.08 23.41 4.54
CA VAL A 385 -4.42 23.43 3.93
C VAL A 385 -5.29 22.28 4.47
N ASP A 386 -4.77 21.05 4.48
CA ASP A 386 -5.46 19.86 4.97
C ASP A 386 -5.88 20.01 6.44
N LEU A 387 -5.01 20.57 7.28
CA LEU A 387 -5.32 20.82 8.69
C LEU A 387 -6.38 21.91 8.87
N LEU A 388 -6.27 23.05 8.17
CA LEU A 388 -7.22 24.15 8.29
C LEU A 388 -8.62 23.76 7.79
N LEU A 389 -8.70 23.16 6.59
CA LEU A 389 -9.97 22.65 6.05
C LEU A 389 -10.55 21.56 6.96
N GLY A 390 -9.71 20.69 7.53
CA GLY A 390 -10.13 19.67 8.47
C GLY A 390 -10.69 20.23 9.77
N LEU A 391 -10.17 21.35 10.27
CA LEU A 391 -10.74 22.05 11.41
C LEU A 391 -12.09 22.70 11.09
N ILE A 392 -12.25 23.22 9.86
CA ILE A 392 -13.53 23.78 9.37
C ILE A 392 -14.59 22.67 9.25
N PHE A 393 -14.21 21.49 8.77
CA PHE A 393 -15.14 20.35 8.63
C PHE A 393 -15.47 19.65 9.95
N LEU A 394 -14.64 19.84 10.99
CA LEU A 394 -14.78 19.16 12.28
C LEU A 394 -16.17 19.31 12.93
N PRO A 395 -16.76 20.52 13.05
CA PRO A 395 -18.10 20.68 13.63
C PRO A 395 -19.18 19.93 12.85
N ILE A 396 -19.05 19.84 11.52
CA ILE A 396 -20.00 19.12 10.66
C ILE A 396 -19.90 17.63 10.95
N VAL A 397 -18.69 17.08 10.86
CA VAL A 397 -18.45 15.66 11.12
C VAL A 397 -18.88 15.27 12.52
N LYS A 398 -18.59 16.10 13.53
CA LYS A 398 -19.03 15.88 14.92
C LYS A 398 -20.56 15.77 15.05
N GLY A 399 -21.32 16.49 14.24
CA GLY A 399 -22.78 16.45 14.25
C GLY A 399 -23.38 15.14 13.71
N TYR A 400 -22.65 14.39 12.89
CA TYR A 400 -23.18 13.22 12.17
C TYR A 400 -22.45 11.92 12.47
N TYR A 401 -21.15 11.96 12.71
CA TYR A 401 -20.33 10.80 13.00
C TYR A 401 -20.36 10.47 14.50
N LYS A 402 -20.96 9.32 14.84
CA LYS A 402 -21.14 8.86 16.23
C LYS A 402 -19.93 8.12 16.80
N GLY A 403 -18.72 8.46 16.33
CA GLY A 403 -17.48 7.86 16.79
C GLY A 403 -16.88 8.55 18.03
N THR A 404 -15.66 8.16 18.35
CA THR A 404 -14.83 8.79 19.39
C THR A 404 -14.39 10.18 18.96
N LYS A 405 -13.95 11.03 19.91
CA LYS A 405 -13.35 12.35 19.60
C LYS A 405 -12.21 12.24 18.57
N LYS A 406 -11.41 11.17 18.68
CA LYS A 406 -10.30 10.89 17.78
C LYS A 406 -10.76 10.50 16.39
N GLY A 407 -11.74 9.59 16.30
CA GLY A 407 -12.35 9.21 15.03
C GLY A 407 -13.02 10.38 14.32
N ILE A 408 -13.71 11.26 15.04
CA ILE A 408 -14.31 12.49 14.50
C ILE A 408 -13.24 13.39 13.84
N ALA A 409 -12.12 13.64 14.51
CA ALA A 409 -11.05 14.45 13.94
C ALA A 409 -10.42 13.79 12.70
N ASN A 410 -10.10 12.50 12.80
CA ASN A 410 -9.52 11.74 11.69
C ASN A 410 -10.46 11.72 10.47
N PHE A 411 -11.76 11.57 10.68
CA PHE A 411 -12.74 11.61 9.59
C PHE A 411 -12.78 12.99 8.93
N SER A 412 -12.72 14.05 9.75
CA SER A 412 -12.67 15.42 9.24
C SER A 412 -11.43 15.69 8.39
N PHE A 413 -10.25 15.25 8.84
CA PHE A 413 -9.01 15.37 8.08
C PHE A 413 -9.01 14.52 6.81
N LEU A 414 -9.67 13.36 6.82
CA LEU A 414 -9.82 12.52 5.63
C LEU A 414 -10.61 13.25 4.54
N ILE A 415 -11.79 13.79 4.91
CA ILE A 415 -12.63 14.55 3.97
C ILE A 415 -11.86 15.76 3.44
N SER A 416 -11.20 16.50 4.32
CA SER A 416 -10.37 17.65 3.98
C SER A 416 -9.31 17.33 2.93
N GLY A 417 -8.45 16.35 3.18
CA GLY A 417 -7.37 16.03 2.26
C GLY A 417 -7.88 15.46 0.92
N MET A 418 -9.04 14.79 0.88
CA MET A 418 -9.63 14.40 -0.41
C MET A 418 -10.10 15.60 -1.24
N TYR A 419 -10.62 16.66 -0.61
CA TYR A 419 -10.94 17.91 -1.32
C TYR A 419 -9.68 18.68 -1.75
N ALA A 420 -8.61 18.67 -0.95
CA ALA A 420 -7.34 19.26 -1.35
C ALA A 420 -6.74 18.56 -2.58
N ILE A 421 -6.83 17.22 -2.62
CA ILE A 421 -6.45 16.41 -3.79
C ILE A 421 -7.29 16.78 -5.01
N LEU A 422 -8.61 16.94 -4.84
CA LEU A 422 -9.48 17.40 -5.91
C LEU A 422 -8.98 18.72 -6.51
N SER A 423 -8.67 19.72 -5.66
CA SER A 423 -8.12 21.00 -6.11
C SER A 423 -6.80 20.86 -6.86
N SER A 424 -5.87 20.05 -6.36
CA SER A 424 -4.57 19.87 -7.03
C SER A 424 -4.69 19.18 -8.37
N ILE A 425 -5.64 18.24 -8.51
CA ILE A 425 -5.92 17.59 -9.79
C ILE A 425 -6.54 18.60 -10.77
N GLU A 426 -7.47 19.45 -10.33
CA GLU A 426 -8.06 20.52 -11.15
C GLU A 426 -7.00 21.50 -11.68
N VAL A 427 -6.01 21.85 -10.87
CA VAL A 427 -4.89 22.72 -11.28
C VAL A 427 -4.03 22.09 -12.39
N ILE A 428 -4.02 20.75 -12.50
CA ILE A 428 -3.20 20.02 -13.46
C ILE A 428 -3.95 19.61 -14.72
N ALA A 429 -5.25 19.38 -14.57
CA ALA A 429 -6.14 18.96 -15.64
C ALA A 429 -6.36 20.11 -16.62
N HIS A 430 -5.46 20.27 -17.60
CA HIS A 430 -5.59 21.23 -18.69
C HIS A 430 -5.36 20.51 -20.00
N SER A 431 -6.41 20.41 -20.81
CA SER A 431 -6.40 20.36 -22.29
C SER A 431 -7.80 20.03 -22.84
N TYR A 432 -8.66 19.34 -22.08
CA TYR A 432 -9.93 18.81 -22.57
C TYR A 432 -11.02 18.85 -21.49
N PHE A 433 -11.92 19.84 -21.59
CA PHE A 433 -13.01 20.07 -20.62
C PHE A 433 -13.81 18.80 -20.26
N TYR A 434 -14.06 17.91 -21.23
CA TYR A 434 -14.82 16.68 -20.98
C TYR A 434 -14.06 15.66 -20.12
N LEU A 435 -12.73 15.55 -20.28
CA LEU A 435 -11.90 14.69 -19.43
C LEU A 435 -11.81 15.26 -18.02
N ASP A 436 -11.65 16.58 -17.91
CA ASP A 436 -11.56 17.28 -16.64
C ASP A 436 -12.88 17.13 -15.87
N ALA A 437 -14.03 17.24 -16.54
CA ALA A 437 -15.35 17.02 -15.96
C ALA A 437 -15.55 15.57 -15.48
N ILE A 438 -15.12 14.56 -16.27
CA ILE A 438 -15.19 13.15 -15.87
C ILE A 438 -14.31 12.90 -14.65
N LEU A 439 -13.09 13.44 -14.63
CA LEU A 439 -12.15 13.29 -13.52
C LEU A 439 -12.70 13.93 -12.24
N PHE A 440 -13.22 15.16 -12.35
CA PHE A 440 -13.89 15.88 -11.27
C PHE A 440 -15.05 15.06 -10.69
N LEU A 441 -15.96 14.58 -11.53
CA LEU A 441 -17.10 13.76 -11.11
C LEU A 441 -16.66 12.43 -10.47
N SER A 442 -15.59 11.83 -10.98
CA SER A 442 -15.03 10.58 -10.44
C SER A 442 -14.49 10.78 -9.03
N ILE A 443 -13.77 11.88 -8.78
CA ILE A 443 -13.23 12.21 -7.46
C ILE A 443 -14.35 12.59 -6.50
N LEU A 444 -15.35 13.38 -6.93
CA LEU A 444 -16.52 13.66 -6.08
C LEU A 444 -17.28 12.40 -5.69
N THR A 445 -17.45 11.47 -6.64
CA THR A 445 -18.04 10.16 -6.36
C THR A 445 -17.21 9.39 -5.34
N LEU A 446 -15.88 9.39 -5.47
CA LEU A 446 -14.99 8.77 -4.50
C LEU A 446 -15.12 9.40 -3.10
N ILE A 447 -15.15 10.73 -3.00
CA ILE A 447 -15.36 11.45 -1.73
C ILE A 447 -16.67 11.02 -1.09
N PHE A 448 -17.76 10.99 -1.86
CA PHE A 448 -19.05 10.53 -1.37
C PHE A 448 -19.00 9.08 -0.88
N LEU A 449 -18.36 8.17 -1.63
CA LEU A 449 -18.24 6.75 -1.24
C LEU A 449 -17.42 6.59 0.05
N VAL A 450 -16.34 7.35 0.22
CA VAL A 450 -15.55 7.35 1.46
C VAL A 450 -16.39 7.84 2.63
N ILE A 451 -17.09 8.97 2.48
CA ILE A 451 -18.03 9.48 3.51
C ILE A 451 -19.10 8.42 3.84
N LYS A 452 -19.65 7.77 2.81
CA LYS A 452 -20.67 6.73 2.98
C LYS A 452 -20.15 5.50 3.71
N SER A 453 -18.87 5.15 3.54
CA SER A 453 -18.26 3.99 4.18
C SER A 453 -18.17 4.10 5.71
N PHE A 454 -18.18 5.32 6.25
CA PHE A 454 -18.09 5.57 7.70
C PHE A 454 -19.41 6.01 8.35
N LEU A 455 -20.44 6.27 7.54
CA LEU A 455 -21.75 6.74 8.01
C LEU A 455 -22.84 5.72 7.76
N ILE A 456 -23.75 5.60 8.72
CA ILE A 456 -24.75 4.52 8.79
C ILE A 456 -25.71 4.56 7.59
N ASP A 457 -26.34 5.71 7.33
CA ASP A 457 -27.38 5.85 6.31
C ASP A 457 -26.96 6.77 5.17
N VAL A 458 -27.54 6.54 3.97
CA VAL A 458 -27.20 7.30 2.75
C VAL A 458 -27.58 8.77 2.87
N LYS A 459 -28.69 9.08 3.56
CA LYS A 459 -29.21 10.44 3.69
C LYS A 459 -28.25 11.32 4.50
N THR A 460 -27.71 10.79 5.60
CA THR A 460 -26.70 11.47 6.41
C THR A 460 -25.40 11.66 5.64
N SER A 461 -24.94 10.64 4.90
CA SER A 461 -23.76 10.76 4.04
C SER A 461 -23.90 11.82 2.98
N LEU A 462 -25.05 11.88 2.30
CA LEU A 462 -25.34 12.90 1.30
C LEU A 462 -25.34 14.30 1.92
N LYS A 463 -25.94 14.47 3.11
CA LYS A 463 -25.92 15.75 3.83
C LYS A 463 -24.50 16.20 4.16
N VAL A 464 -23.69 15.32 4.75
CA VAL A 464 -22.29 15.65 5.08
C VAL A 464 -21.55 16.04 3.82
N PHE A 465 -21.63 15.22 2.76
CA PHE A 465 -21.01 15.48 1.47
C PHE A 465 -21.41 16.84 0.88
N LEU A 466 -22.71 17.15 0.82
CA LEU A 466 -23.20 18.40 0.25
C LEU A 466 -22.72 19.62 1.05
N ILE A 467 -22.78 19.55 2.38
CA ILE A 467 -22.34 20.67 3.24
C ILE A 467 -20.83 20.89 3.07
N THR A 468 -20.01 19.82 3.14
CA THR A 468 -18.56 19.95 2.97
C THR A 468 -18.18 20.41 1.57
N PHE A 469 -18.89 19.95 0.54
CA PHE A 469 -18.70 20.37 -0.85
C PHE A 469 -19.04 21.84 -1.08
N ILE A 470 -20.16 22.32 -0.51
CA ILE A 470 -20.55 23.74 -0.61
C ILE A 470 -19.52 24.62 0.08
N ILE A 471 -19.07 24.25 1.29
CA ILE A 471 -18.03 25.01 2.01
C ILE A 471 -16.73 25.02 1.22
N TYR A 472 -16.30 23.88 0.69
CA TYR A 472 -15.16 23.79 -0.21
C TYR A 472 -15.31 24.76 -1.40
N GLY A 473 -16.44 24.72 -2.11
CA GLY A 473 -16.70 25.60 -3.25
C GLY A 473 -16.68 27.08 -2.90
N ILE A 474 -17.31 27.47 -1.77
CA ILE A 474 -17.31 28.86 -1.28
C ILE A 474 -15.87 29.31 -0.98
N LEU A 475 -15.07 28.49 -0.30
CA LEU A 475 -13.68 28.82 0.00
C LEU A 475 -12.84 28.97 -1.27
N SER A 476 -12.98 28.06 -2.23
CA SER A 476 -12.26 28.12 -3.51
C SER A 476 -12.61 29.38 -4.30
N VAL A 477 -13.89 29.72 -4.42
CA VAL A 477 -14.35 30.95 -5.11
C VAL A 477 -13.87 32.20 -4.37
N SER A 478 -13.92 32.20 -3.03
CA SER A 478 -13.48 33.35 -2.23
C SER A 478 -11.98 33.60 -2.36
N LEU A 479 -11.16 32.54 -2.35
CA LEU A 479 -9.72 32.63 -2.56
C LEU A 479 -9.38 33.13 -3.96
N LEU A 480 -10.09 32.65 -4.99
CA LEU A 480 -9.94 33.15 -6.36
C LEU A 480 -10.29 34.63 -6.46
N ALA A 481 -11.40 35.05 -5.87
CA ALA A 481 -11.81 36.46 -5.86
C ALA A 481 -10.79 37.36 -5.15
N LEU A 482 -10.24 36.91 -4.01
CA LEU A 482 -9.17 37.62 -3.30
C LEU A 482 -7.89 37.72 -4.14
N PHE A 483 -7.52 36.65 -4.84
CA PHE A 483 -6.35 36.64 -5.71
C PHE A 483 -6.52 37.60 -6.89
N LEU A 484 -7.68 37.57 -7.55
CA LEU A 484 -8.01 38.49 -8.63
C LEU A 484 -8.04 39.94 -8.14
N LEU A 485 -8.70 40.21 -7.01
CA LEU A 485 -8.74 41.56 -6.42
C LEU A 485 -7.33 42.07 -6.14
N ARG A 486 -6.45 41.23 -5.56
CA ARG A 486 -5.07 41.60 -5.28
C ARG A 486 -4.24 41.84 -6.54
N TYR A 487 -4.47 41.06 -7.60
CA TYR A 487 -3.86 41.27 -8.91
C TYR A 487 -4.31 42.61 -9.52
N TYR A 488 -5.62 42.90 -9.52
CA TYR A 488 -6.17 44.15 -10.04
C TYR A 488 -5.78 45.38 -9.20
N LEU A 489 -5.50 45.21 -7.91
CA LEU A 489 -5.01 46.28 -7.03
C LEU A 489 -3.48 46.50 -7.12
N GLY A 490 -2.76 45.76 -7.98
CA GLY A 490 -1.33 46.00 -8.27
C GLY A 490 -0.35 45.68 -7.13
N VAL A 491 -0.70 44.74 -6.23
CA VAL A 491 0.13 44.39 -5.04
C VAL A 491 1.06 43.18 -5.32
N LEU A 492 1.34 42.86 -6.59
CA LEU A 492 2.23 41.77 -7.02
C LEU A 492 3.05 42.17 -8.25
#